data_AF-A0A419T072-F1
#
_entry.id   AF-A0A419T072-F1
#
_cell.length_a   1.000
_cell.length_b   1.000
_cell.length_c   1.000
_cell.angle_alpha   90.00
_cell.angle_beta   90.00
_cell.angle_gamma   90.00
#
_symmetry.space_group_name_H-M   'P 1'
#
loop_
_entity.id
_entity.type
_entity.pdbx_description
1 polymer ?
#
loop_
_entity_poly.entity_id
_entity_poly.type
_entity_poly.pdbx_seq_one_letter_code
_entity_poly.pdbx_strand_id
1 'polypeptide(L)'
;MSTNTQKMEVLLISKYCHIVIKIIGVHKNLSVNKTLFFAYLLNKSNFNYENIYRSNTSVDILLKCISQITGNYHDYCKSIEYITKAIHLLITNGQLIINGNELIYNNEQQAILSYGNIFIENAINKCRDISDRQFMKEVISNV
;
A
#
# COMPACT_ATOMS: atom_id res chain seq x y z
N MET A 1 3.31 26.54 -10.42
CA MET A 1 2.25 25.83 -9.68
C MET A 1 1.47 26.84 -8.86
N SER A 2 0.14 26.73 -8.76
CA SER A 2 -0.64 27.62 -7.91
C SER A 2 -0.48 27.21 -6.43
N THR A 3 -0.70 28.14 -5.51
CA THR A 3 -0.63 27.85 -4.06
C THR A 3 -1.59 26.73 -3.65
N ASN A 4 -2.72 26.59 -4.33
CA ASN A 4 -3.69 25.52 -4.10
C ASN A 4 -3.19 24.15 -4.57
N THR A 5 -2.45 24.07 -5.68
CA THR A 5 -1.88 22.78 -6.14
C THR A 5 -0.80 22.27 -5.19
N GLN A 6 0.03 23.18 -4.65
CA GLN A 6 1.04 22.81 -3.65
C GLN A 6 0.41 22.32 -2.34
N LYS A 7 -0.65 22.97 -1.86
CA LYS A 7 -1.39 22.51 -0.67
C LYS A 7 -1.99 21.12 -0.89
N MET A 8 -2.57 20.87 -2.07
CA MET A 8 -3.13 19.55 -2.41
C MET A 8 -2.05 18.47 -2.42
N GLU A 9 -0.91 18.75 -3.03
CA GLU A 9 0.23 17.83 -3.06
C GLU A 9 0.73 17.49 -1.66
N VAL A 10 0.89 18.49 -0.78
CA VAL A 10 1.30 18.27 0.61
C VAL A 10 0.30 17.38 1.35
N LEU A 11 -1.01 17.60 1.15
CA LEU A 11 -2.05 16.76 1.76
C LEU A 11 -1.99 15.31 1.27
N LEU A 12 -1.80 15.10 -0.04
CA LEU A 12 -1.70 13.76 -0.62
C LEU A 12 -0.46 13.02 -0.11
N ILE A 13 0.70 13.68 -0.12
CA ILE A 13 1.95 13.10 0.38
C ILE A 13 1.83 12.76 1.86
N SER A 14 1.29 13.67 2.67
CA SER A 14 1.07 13.44 4.11
C SER A 14 0.17 12.22 4.35
N LYS A 15 -0.95 12.11 3.61
CA LYS A 15 -1.84 10.94 3.68
C LYS A 15 -1.10 9.65 3.33
N TYR A 16 -0.29 9.65 2.28
CA TYR A 16 0.49 8.48 1.90
C TYR A 16 1.61 8.14 2.90
N CYS A 17 2.22 9.12 3.57
CA CYS A 17 3.16 8.86 4.66
C CYS A 17 2.49 8.02 5.76
N HIS A 18 1.28 8.40 6.18
CA HIS A 18 0.52 7.65 7.17
C HIS A 18 0.17 6.23 6.69
N ILE A 19 -0.28 6.09 5.44
CA ILE A 19 -0.63 4.78 4.88
C ILE A 19 0.60 3.87 4.78
N VAL A 20 1.74 4.38 4.31
CA VAL A 20 2.97 3.59 4.17
C VAL A 20 3.51 3.18 5.55
N ILE A 21 3.57 4.08 6.52
CA ILE A 21 3.93 3.73 7.91
C ILE A 21 3.01 2.63 8.43
N LYS A 22 1.70 2.76 8.20
CA LYS A 22 0.74 1.75 8.63
C LYS A 22 1.05 0.40 7.99
N ILE A 23 1.31 0.37 6.68
CA ILE A 23 1.62 -0.88 5.98
C ILE A 23 2.86 -1.57 6.55
N ILE A 24 3.96 -0.82 6.59
CA ILE A 24 5.24 -1.38 7.01
C ILE A 24 5.26 -1.65 8.51
N GLY A 25 4.55 -0.87 9.32
CA GLY A 25 4.43 -1.07 10.76
C GLY A 25 3.65 -2.33 11.15
N VAL A 26 2.56 -2.67 10.44
CA VAL A 26 1.83 -3.95 10.69
C VAL A 26 2.65 -5.15 10.24
N HIS A 27 3.28 -5.08 9.07
CA HIS A 27 3.91 -6.24 8.45
C HIS A 27 5.42 -6.34 8.71
N LYS A 28 6.06 -5.33 9.31
CA LYS A 28 7.52 -5.16 9.52
C LYS A 28 8.33 -4.84 8.26
N ASN A 29 8.06 -5.55 7.17
CA ASN A 29 8.67 -5.29 5.86
C ASN A 29 7.71 -5.58 4.69
N LEU A 30 7.95 -4.93 3.56
CA LEU A 30 7.28 -5.23 2.31
C LEU A 30 8.08 -4.67 1.14
N SER A 31 8.06 -5.33 -0.02
CA SER A 31 8.68 -4.78 -1.23
C SER A 31 8.09 -3.41 -1.59
N VAL A 32 8.88 -2.53 -2.22
CA VAL A 32 8.41 -1.24 -2.75
C VAL A 32 7.21 -1.45 -3.68
N ASN A 33 7.27 -2.37 -4.64
CA ASN A 33 6.21 -2.60 -5.62
C ASN A 33 4.85 -2.97 -4.98
N LYS A 34 4.86 -3.94 -4.06
CA LYS A 34 3.65 -4.31 -3.31
C LYS A 34 3.17 -3.16 -2.43
N THR A 35 4.08 -2.39 -1.82
CA THR A 35 3.75 -1.21 -1.03
C THR A 35 3.03 -0.15 -1.88
N LEU A 36 3.48 0.11 -3.11
CA LEU A 36 2.81 1.04 -4.03
C LEU A 36 1.36 0.61 -4.29
N PHE A 37 1.13 -0.67 -4.60
CA PHE A 37 -0.21 -1.20 -4.83
C PHE A 37 -1.10 -1.06 -3.58
N PHE A 38 -0.65 -1.56 -2.42
CA PHE A 38 -1.47 -1.54 -1.21
C PHE A 38 -1.69 -0.12 -0.67
N ALA A 39 -0.71 0.78 -0.84
CA ALA A 39 -0.87 2.18 -0.46
C ALA A 39 -1.95 2.88 -1.30
N TYR A 40 -1.94 2.65 -2.61
CA TYR A 40 -2.99 3.14 -3.49
C TYR A 40 -4.37 2.56 -3.13
N LEU A 41 -4.45 1.23 -2.94
CA LEU A 41 -5.68 0.54 -2.57
C LEU A 41 -6.26 1.12 -1.27
N LEU A 42 -5.42 1.28 -0.24
CA LEU A 42 -5.82 1.82 1.06
C LEU A 42 -6.21 3.30 1.01
N ASN A 43 -5.60 4.08 0.11
CA ASN A 43 -5.97 5.49 -0.08
C ASN A 43 -7.35 5.64 -0.73
N LYS A 44 -7.68 4.73 -1.66
CA LYS A 44 -8.97 4.68 -2.36
C LYS A 44 -10.08 4.11 -1.47
N SER A 45 -9.76 3.21 -0.55
CA SER A 45 -10.72 2.60 0.35
C SER A 45 -11.07 3.52 1.53
N ASN A 46 -12.07 4.39 1.35
CA ASN A 46 -12.97 4.83 2.44
C ASN A 46 -14.03 3.74 2.75
N PHE A 47 -13.79 2.47 2.40
CA PHE A 47 -14.82 1.44 2.25
C PHE A 47 -14.83 0.42 3.40
N ASN A 48 -15.96 0.40 4.13
CA ASN A 48 -16.36 -0.66 5.05
C ASN A 48 -16.50 -1.99 4.30
N TYR A 49 -15.49 -2.85 4.37
CA TYR A 49 -15.48 -4.18 3.73
C TYR A 49 -15.97 -5.31 4.64
N GLU A 50 -16.66 -5.00 5.76
CA GLU A 50 -17.23 -6.04 6.63
C GLU A 50 -18.17 -7.00 5.87
N ASN A 51 -18.69 -6.64 4.68
CA ASN A 51 -19.84 -7.32 4.09
C ASN A 51 -19.68 -8.00 2.71
N ILE A 52 -18.53 -7.98 2.03
CA ILE A 52 -18.45 -8.58 0.66
C ILE A 52 -17.62 -9.87 0.59
N TYR A 53 -16.55 -10.00 1.39
CA TYR A 53 -15.70 -11.20 1.34
C TYR A 53 -15.48 -11.77 2.74
N ARG A 54 -16.20 -12.85 3.07
CA ARG A 54 -15.98 -13.62 4.31
C ARG A 54 -14.59 -14.28 4.26
N SER A 55 -13.87 -14.20 5.36
CA SER A 55 -12.50 -14.73 5.61
C SER A 55 -12.29 -16.23 5.34
N ASN A 56 -13.33 -16.97 4.95
CA ASN A 56 -13.32 -18.43 4.78
C ASN A 56 -12.97 -18.93 3.38
N THR A 57 -12.70 -18.06 2.40
CA THR A 57 -12.09 -18.49 1.12
C THR A 57 -10.68 -17.93 1.01
N SER A 58 -9.71 -18.68 1.53
CA SER A 58 -8.27 -18.45 1.35
C SER A 58 -7.83 -18.49 -0.11
N VAL A 59 -8.64 -19.13 -0.96
CA VAL A 59 -8.50 -19.13 -2.42
C VAL A 59 -8.93 -17.76 -2.95
N ASP A 60 -7.99 -17.10 -3.64
CA ASP A 60 -8.17 -15.85 -4.40
C ASP A 60 -8.29 -14.52 -3.63
N ILE A 61 -7.93 -14.45 -2.34
CA ILE A 61 -7.94 -13.17 -1.59
C ILE A 61 -7.12 -12.09 -2.32
N LEU A 62 -5.93 -12.44 -2.80
CA LEU A 62 -5.06 -11.52 -3.52
C LEU A 62 -5.67 -11.07 -4.86
N LEU A 63 -6.22 -12.00 -5.65
CA LEU A 63 -6.87 -11.65 -6.91
C LEU A 63 -8.10 -10.77 -6.70
N LYS A 64 -8.90 -11.05 -5.66
CA LYS A 64 -10.03 -10.21 -5.24
C LYS A 64 -9.58 -8.80 -4.83
N CYS A 65 -8.42 -8.65 -4.18
CA CYS A 65 -7.82 -7.34 -3.90
C CYS A 65 -7.42 -6.61 -5.18
N ILE A 66 -6.73 -7.30 -6.09
CA ILE A 66 -6.28 -6.73 -7.36
C ILE A 66 -7.47 -6.27 -8.19
N SER A 67 -8.54 -7.06 -8.25
CA SER A 67 -9.75 -6.70 -8.99
C SER A 67 -10.47 -5.46 -8.47
N GLN A 68 -10.19 -4.98 -7.24
CA GLN A 68 -10.81 -3.76 -6.72
C GLN A 68 -10.30 -2.49 -7.42
N ILE A 69 -9.18 -2.58 -8.13
CA ILE A 69 -8.59 -1.45 -8.84
C ILE A 69 -8.69 -1.59 -10.36
N THR A 70 -9.44 -2.57 -10.86
CA THR A 70 -9.72 -2.75 -12.29
C THR A 70 -10.31 -1.51 -12.95
N GLY A 71 -9.77 -1.15 -14.11
CA GLY A 71 -10.15 0.04 -14.87
C GLY A 71 -9.58 1.34 -14.30
N ASN A 72 -8.62 1.26 -13.38
CA ASN A 72 -8.07 2.43 -12.69
C ASN A 72 -6.53 2.55 -12.81
N TYR A 73 -5.98 2.01 -13.90
CA TYR A 73 -4.55 2.10 -14.21
C TYR A 73 -4.02 3.53 -14.19
N HIS A 74 -4.75 4.48 -14.80
CA HIS A 74 -4.25 5.85 -14.91
C HIS A 74 -4.10 6.55 -13.55
N ASP A 75 -5.09 6.44 -12.65
CA ASP A 75 -4.97 7.08 -11.34
C ASP A 75 -4.06 6.29 -10.39
N TYR A 76 -3.92 4.98 -10.59
CA TYR A 76 -2.86 4.20 -9.95
C TYR A 76 -1.48 4.76 -10.33
N CYS A 77 -1.18 4.91 -11.62
CA CYS A 77 0.08 5.47 -12.09
C CYS A 77 0.33 6.89 -11.57
N LYS A 78 -0.68 7.77 -11.55
CA LYS A 78 -0.54 9.11 -10.94
C LYS A 78 -0.24 9.05 -9.46
N SER A 79 -0.86 8.10 -8.75
CA SER A 79 -0.67 7.94 -7.31
C SER A 79 0.74 7.49 -6.94
N ILE A 80 1.41 6.73 -7.81
CA ILE A 80 2.79 6.27 -7.59
C ILE A 80 3.74 7.46 -7.34
N GLU A 81 3.56 8.59 -8.01
CA GLU A 81 4.38 9.78 -7.78
C GLU A 81 4.29 10.26 -6.32
N TYR A 82 3.08 10.33 -5.77
CA TYR A 82 2.88 10.79 -4.39
C TYR A 82 3.33 9.73 -3.36
N ILE A 83 3.11 8.44 -3.65
CA ILE A 83 3.54 7.35 -2.76
C ILE A 83 5.08 7.28 -2.70
N THR A 84 5.76 7.42 -3.83
CA THR A 84 7.24 7.42 -3.87
C THR A 84 7.83 8.63 -3.15
N LYS A 85 7.24 9.82 -3.30
CA LYS A 85 7.59 11.01 -2.50
C LYS A 85 7.41 10.78 -1.01
N ALA A 86 6.31 10.14 -0.60
CA ALA A 86 6.06 9.78 0.79
C ALA A 86 7.11 8.78 1.32
N ILE A 87 7.38 7.69 0.59
CA ILE A 87 8.43 6.72 0.96
C ILE A 87 9.78 7.42 1.12
N HIS A 88 10.15 8.28 0.18
CA HIS A 88 11.39 9.05 0.26
C HIS A 88 11.45 9.90 1.53
N LEU A 89 10.40 10.66 1.85
CA LEU A 89 10.35 11.47 3.07
C LEU A 89 10.48 10.63 4.35
N LEU A 90 9.83 9.46 4.39
CA LEU A 90 9.91 8.54 5.52
C LEU A 90 11.32 7.98 5.71
N ILE A 91 12.03 7.67 4.61
CA ILE A 91 13.42 7.23 4.65
C ILE A 91 14.34 8.37 5.12
N THR A 92 14.18 9.58 4.56
CA THR A 92 15.01 10.74 4.95
C THR A 92 14.81 11.13 6.41
N ASN A 93 13.61 10.90 6.96
CA ASN A 93 13.30 11.14 8.37
C ASN A 93 13.71 9.95 9.27
N GLY A 94 14.35 8.92 8.73
CA GLY A 94 14.83 7.76 9.50
C GLY A 94 13.72 6.86 10.02
N GLN A 95 12.48 6.95 9.52
CA GLN A 95 11.36 6.11 9.95
C GLN A 95 11.35 4.76 9.21
N LEU A 96 11.87 4.73 7.99
CA LEU A 96 12.00 3.54 7.15
C LEU A 96 13.45 3.36 6.69
N ILE A 97 13.83 2.11 6.45
CA ILE A 97 15.05 1.74 5.75
C ILE A 97 14.66 1.04 4.45
N ILE A 98 15.46 1.23 3.40
CA ILE A 98 15.40 0.43 2.18
C ILE A 98 16.58 -0.54 2.12
N ASN A 99 16.30 -1.83 1.91
CA ASN A 99 17.31 -2.86 1.68
C ASN A 99 16.96 -3.60 0.38
N GLY A 100 17.71 -3.33 -0.68
CA GLY A 100 17.34 -3.80 -2.03
C GLY A 100 15.99 -3.24 -2.45
N ASN A 101 15.01 -4.11 -2.67
CA ASN A 101 13.63 -3.73 -2.99
C ASN A 101 12.68 -3.74 -1.78
N GLU A 102 13.16 -4.07 -0.58
CA GLU A 102 12.32 -4.12 0.63
C GLU A 102 12.36 -2.82 1.42
N LEU A 103 11.18 -2.37 1.85
CA LEU A 103 11.01 -1.33 2.86
C LEU A 103 10.86 -1.98 4.23
N ILE A 104 11.61 -1.48 5.21
CA ILE A 104 11.70 -2.03 6.56
C ILE A 104 11.40 -0.92 7.57
N TYR A 105 10.62 -1.23 8.61
CA TYR A 105 10.36 -0.28 9.69
C TYR A 105 11.61 -0.07 10.55
N ASN A 106 12.06 1.17 10.74
CA ASN A 106 13.29 1.48 11.48
C ASN A 106 13.08 1.73 12.99
N ASN A 107 11.86 1.51 13.51
CA ASN A 107 11.55 1.71 14.92
C ASN A 107 11.24 0.38 15.62
N GLU A 108 11.89 0.14 16.76
CA GLU A 108 11.64 -1.03 17.61
C GLU A 108 10.32 -0.93 18.39
N GLN A 109 9.79 0.28 18.54
CA GLN A 109 8.48 0.49 19.16
C GLN A 109 7.39 0.00 18.21
N GLN A 110 6.91 -1.22 18.49
CA GLN A 110 5.68 -1.77 17.94
C GLN A 110 4.52 -0.90 18.42
N ALA A 111 4.24 0.20 17.72
CA ALA A 111 2.90 0.73 17.75
C ALA A 111 1.98 -0.42 17.31
N ILE A 112 0.97 -0.76 18.12
CA ILE A 112 -0.06 -1.73 17.75
C ILE A 112 -0.87 -1.10 16.62
N LEU A 113 -0.32 -1.21 15.41
CA LEU A 113 -0.95 -0.75 14.19
C LEU A 113 -1.83 -1.88 13.71
N SER A 114 -3.07 -1.57 13.40
CA SER A 114 -3.99 -2.50 12.76
C SER A 114 -4.72 -1.77 11.64
N TYR A 115 -4.97 -2.47 10.54
CA TYR A 115 -5.84 -1.97 9.49
C TYR A 115 -7.28 -1.80 9.96
N GLY A 116 -7.70 -2.54 11.00
CA GLY A 116 -9.12 -2.75 11.30
C GLY A 116 -9.84 -3.59 10.24
N ASN A 117 -9.10 -4.11 9.25
CA ASN A 117 -9.62 -4.89 8.12
C ASN A 117 -8.75 -6.13 7.90
N ILE A 118 -9.25 -7.27 8.38
CA ILE A 118 -8.59 -8.58 8.30
C ILE A 118 -8.35 -9.02 6.85
N PHE A 119 -9.21 -8.60 5.91
CA PHE A 119 -9.08 -8.96 4.50
C PHE A 119 -7.81 -8.36 3.88
N ILE A 120 -7.54 -7.07 4.11
CA ILE A 120 -6.32 -6.41 3.60
C ILE A 120 -5.07 -7.02 4.24
N GLU A 121 -5.10 -7.25 5.55
CA GLU A 121 -3.98 -7.85 6.27
C GLU A 121 -3.65 -9.25 5.70
N ASN A 122 -4.68 -10.08 5.49
CA ASN A 122 -4.53 -11.40 4.86
C ASN A 122 -4.03 -11.31 3.42
N ALA A 123 -4.48 -10.32 2.64
CA ALA A 123 -4.01 -10.11 1.27
C ALA A 123 -2.53 -9.73 1.21
N ILE A 124 -2.08 -8.84 2.08
CA ILE A 124 -0.67 -8.46 2.19
C ILE A 124 0.17 -9.63 2.66
N ASN A 125 -0.30 -10.39 3.65
CA ASN A 125 0.41 -11.60 4.08
C ASN A 125 0.51 -12.61 2.92
N LYS A 126 -0.55 -12.78 2.13
CA LYS A 126 -0.55 -13.73 1.00
C LYS A 126 0.35 -13.30 -0.16
N CYS A 127 0.46 -12.00 -0.44
CA CYS A 127 1.30 -11.52 -1.54
C CYS A 127 2.80 -11.73 -1.29
N ARG A 128 3.22 -11.98 -0.04
CA ARG A 128 4.61 -12.28 0.31
C ARG A 128 5.13 -13.56 -0.33
N ASP A 129 4.24 -14.53 -0.55
CA ASP A 129 4.56 -15.80 -1.19
C ASP A 129 4.87 -15.65 -2.69
N ILE A 130 4.64 -14.47 -3.28
CA ILE A 130 4.72 -14.22 -4.71
C ILE A 130 5.83 -13.22 -5.01
N SER A 131 6.59 -13.47 -6.07
CA SER A 131 7.62 -12.53 -6.53
C SER A 131 7.00 -11.20 -6.99
N ASP A 132 7.74 -10.10 -6.85
CA ASP A 132 7.28 -8.78 -7.31
C ASP A 132 6.91 -8.80 -8.80
N ARG A 133 7.68 -9.53 -9.62
CA ARG A 133 7.40 -9.66 -11.06
C ARG A 133 6.04 -10.31 -11.32
N GLN A 134 5.76 -11.43 -10.65
CA GLN A 134 4.49 -12.13 -10.82
C GLN A 134 3.33 -11.30 -10.26
N PHE A 135 3.52 -10.67 -9.10
CA PHE A 135 2.54 -9.76 -8.51
C PHE A 135 2.20 -8.61 -9.46
N MET A 136 3.21 -7.91 -9.98
CA MET A 136 3.00 -6.79 -10.89
C MET A 136 2.39 -7.22 -12.23
N LYS A 137 2.71 -8.42 -12.72
CA LYS A 137 2.04 -8.99 -13.90
C LYS A 137 0.53 -9.08 -13.67
N GLU A 138 0.11 -9.63 -12.53
CA GLU A 138 -1.31 -9.74 -12.16
C GLU A 138 -1.95 -8.37 -11.95
N VAL A 139 -1.25 -7.42 -11.32
CA VAL A 139 -1.75 -6.04 -11.16
C VAL A 139 -1.99 -5.42 -12.53
N ILE A 140 -1.00 -5.40 -13.41
CA ILE A 140 -1.12 -4.73 -14.72
C ILE A 140 -2.14 -5.41 -15.63
N SER A 141 -2.27 -6.75 -15.58
CA SER A 141 -3.24 -7.46 -16.42
C SER A 141 -4.69 -7.23 -16.02
N ASN A 142 -4.94 -6.82 -14.77
CA ASN A 142 -6.28 -6.69 -14.20
C ASN A 142 -6.67 -5.25 -13.89
N VAL A 143 -5.82 -4.26 -14.15
CA VAL A 143 -5.98 -2.84 -13.76
C VAL A 143 -6.22 -1.93 -14.94
#